data_AF-A0A498PS92-F1
#
_entry.id   AF-A0A498PS92-F1
#
_cell.length_a   1.000
_cell.length_b   1.000
_cell.length_c   1.000
_cell.angle_alpha   90.00
_cell.angle_beta   90.00
_cell.angle_gamma   90.00
#
_symmetry.space_group_name_H-M   'P 1'
#
loop_
_entity.id
_entity.type
_entity.pdbx_description
1 polymer ?
#
loop_
_entity_poly.entity_id
_entity_poly.type
_entity_poly.pdbx_seq_one_letter_code
_entity_poly.pdbx_strand_id
1 'polypeptide(L)' 'MQAVRPASLTVSVSLGKAASYRAAQVSAVMESLEYWHAENATADMRFTSTDDLDSALT' A
#
# COMPACT_ATOMS: atom_id res chain seq x y z
N MET A 1 -17.47 -7.64 4.78
CA MET A 1 -16.62 -8.83 4.53
C MET A 1 -15.25 -8.57 5.14
N GLN A 2 -14.54 -9.59 5.59
CA GLN A 2 -13.27 -9.44 6.29
C GLN A 2 -12.17 -10.25 5.60
N ALA A 3 -10.99 -9.64 5.47
CA ALA A 3 -9.76 -10.32 5.07
C ALA A 3 -8.73 -10.19 6.20
N VAL A 4 -8.06 -11.28 6.54
CA VAL A 4 -7.01 -11.32 7.56
C VAL A 4 -5.71 -11.71 6.87
N ARG A 5 -4.65 -10.91 7.05
CA ARG A 5 -3.32 -11.19 6.47
C ARG A 5 -2.37 -11.64 7.58
N PRO A 6 -2.19 -12.97 7.80
CA PRO A 6 -1.37 -13.46 8.92
C PRO A 6 0.14 -13.24 8.73
N ALA A 7 0.60 -12.92 7.51
CA ALA A 7 2.00 -12.69 7.16
C ALA A 7 2.32 -11.20 6.89
N SER A 8 1.56 -10.27 7.50
CA SER A 8 1.88 -8.84 7.49
C SER A 8 2.89 -8.49 8.59
N LEU A 9 3.45 -7.27 8.52
CA LEU A 9 4.42 -6.76 9.51
C LEU A 9 3.84 -6.73 10.94
N THR A 10 2.54 -6.46 11.07
CA THR A 10 1.74 -6.49 12.32
C THR A 10 0.41 -7.18 12.07
N VAL A 11 -0.38 -7.50 13.10
CA VAL A 11 -1.74 -8.08 12.91
C VAL A 11 -2.59 -7.12 12.06
N SER A 12 -2.98 -7.56 10.86
CA SER A 12 -3.72 -6.76 9.88
C SER A 12 -5.08 -7.39 9.54
N VAL A 13 -6.13 -6.57 9.59
CA VAL A 13 -7.51 -6.92 9.24
C VAL A 13 -8.07 -5.83 8.33
N SER A 14 -8.60 -6.23 7.17
CA SER A 14 -9.21 -5.33 6.19
C SER A 14 -10.71 -5.59 6.04
N LEU A 15 -11.51 -4.54 5.91
CA LEU A 15 -12.97 -4.60 5.97
C LEU A 15 -13.62 -4.09 4.68
N GLY A 16 -14.04 -5.04 3.85
CA GLY A 16 -14.70 -4.73 2.58
C GLY A 16 -16.19 -4.51 2.70
N LYS A 17 -16.67 -3.52 1.95
CA LYS A 17 -18.08 -3.11 1.85
C LYS A 17 -18.48 -2.88 0.39
N ALA A 18 -19.67 -3.33 0.02
CA ALA A 18 -20.27 -3.06 -1.30
C ALA A 18 -21.76 -3.45 -1.30
N ALA A 19 -22.47 -3.07 -2.37
CA ALA A 19 -23.87 -3.41 -2.59
C ALA A 19 -24.12 -4.92 -2.86
N SER A 20 -23.09 -5.66 -3.24
CA SER A 20 -23.16 -7.11 -3.41
C SER A 20 -22.10 -7.81 -2.57
N TYR A 21 -22.39 -9.04 -2.16
CA TYR A 21 -21.48 -9.84 -1.33
C TYR A 21 -20.12 -10.06 -1.99
N ARG A 22 -20.11 -10.37 -3.30
CA ARG A 22 -18.86 -10.59 -4.05
C ARG A 22 -18.04 -9.32 -4.19
N ALA A 23 -18.68 -8.18 -4.44
CA ALA A 23 -17.97 -6.90 -4.47
C ALA A 23 -17.40 -6.54 -3.09
N ALA A 24 -18.11 -6.86 -2.00
CA ALA A 24 -17.61 -6.63 -0.65
C ALA A 24 -16.41 -7.53 -0.33
N GLN A 25 -16.37 -8.76 -0.85
CA GLN A 25 -15.18 -9.63 -0.76
C GLN A 25 -13.99 -9.03 -1.49
N VAL A 26 -14.17 -8.62 -2.74
CA VAL A 26 -13.11 -7.99 -3.53
C VAL A 26 -12.60 -6.73 -2.85
N SER A 27 -13.49 -5.88 -2.34
CA SER A 27 -13.11 -4.69 -1.57
C SER A 27 -12.22 -5.01 -0.36
N ALA A 28 -12.54 -6.06 0.41
CA ALA A 28 -11.73 -6.45 1.58
C ALA A 28 -10.32 -6.91 1.17
N VAL A 29 -10.22 -7.62 0.04
CA VAL A 29 -8.95 -8.11 -0.50
C VAL A 29 -8.11 -6.95 -1.06
N MET A 30 -8.73 -6.02 -1.79
CA MET A 30 -8.03 -4.87 -2.38
C MET A 30 -7.44 -3.97 -1.29
N GLU A 31 -8.18 -3.69 -0.23
CA GLU A 31 -7.68 -2.94 0.93
C GLU A 31 -6.48 -3.67 1.58
N SER A 32 -6.55 -4.99 1.72
CA SER A 32 -5.41 -5.76 2.23
C SER A 32 -4.19 -5.69 1.30
N LEU A 33 -4.38 -5.62 -0.01
CA LEU A 33 -3.30 -5.49 -0.99
C LEU A 33 -2.62 -4.10 -0.91
N GLU A 34 -3.39 -3.03 -0.71
CA GLU A 34 -2.86 -1.67 -0.52
C GLU A 34 -1.91 -1.62 0.69
N TYR A 35 -2.31 -2.22 1.82
CA TYR A 35 -1.43 -2.33 2.99
C TYR A 35 -0.19 -3.17 2.73
N TRP A 36 -0.28 -4.25 1.93
CA TRP A 36 0.90 -5.03 1.56
C TRP A 36 1.87 -4.19 0.74
N HIS A 37 1.38 -3.41 -0.23
CA HIS A 37 2.23 -2.51 -1.01
C HIS A 37 2.89 -1.43 -0.14
N ALA A 38 2.16 -0.89 0.84
CA ALA A 38 2.72 0.07 1.79
C ALA A 38 3.86 -0.55 2.63
N GLU A 39 3.73 -1.82 3.02
CA GLU A 39 4.77 -2.56 3.74
C GLU A 39 5.98 -2.93 2.85
N ASN A 40 5.78 -3.10 1.55
CA ASN A 40 6.77 -3.59 0.59
C ASN A 40 7.21 -2.52 -0.40
N ALA A 41 7.03 -1.24 -0.05
CA ALA A 41 7.41 -0.13 -0.92
C ALA A 41 8.94 -0.08 -1.07
N THR A 42 9.45 -0.55 -2.21
CA THR A 42 10.84 -0.35 -2.61
C THR A 42 10.95 0.96 -3.38
N ALA A 43 11.29 2.04 -2.69
CA ALA A 43 11.57 3.31 -3.35
C ALA A 43 12.81 3.16 -4.23
N ASP A 44 12.72 3.60 -5.49
CA ASP A 44 13.88 3.83 -6.33
C ASP A 44 14.63 5.04 -5.76
N MET A 45 15.53 4.78 -4.81
CA MET A 45 16.26 5.84 -4.10
C MET A 45 17.23 6.52 -5.07
N ARG A 46 16.86 7.73 -5.48
CA ARG A 46 17.78 8.63 -6.19
C ARG A 46 18.57 9.43 -5.18
N PHE A 47 19.87 9.30 -5.24
CA PHE A 47 20.80 10.15 -4.51
C PHE A 47 21.35 11.20 -5.48
N THR A 48 21.38 12.44 -5.03
CA THR A 48 22.04 13.55 -5.73
C THR A 48 22.76 14.40 -4.70
N SER A 49 23.84 15.07 -5.08
CA SER A 49 24.48 16.04 -4.20
C SER A 49 23.57 17.26 -4.04
N THR A 50 23.69 17.97 -2.91
CA THR A 50 22.92 19.20 -2.67
C THR A 50 23.22 20.25 -3.74
N ASP A 51 24.48 20.33 -4.19
CA ASP A 51 24.91 21.30 -5.21
C ASP A 51 24.27 21.01 -6.58
N ASP A 52 24.11 19.74 -6.94
CA ASP A 52 23.45 19.32 -8.19
C ASP A 52 21.93 19.52 -8.15
N LEU A 53 21.32 19.59 -6.95
CA LEU A 53 19.89 19.79 -6.79
C LEU A 53 19.47 21.23 -7.06
N ASP A 54 20.31 22.21 -6.70
CA ASP A 54 20.03 23.64 -6.86
C ASP A 54 19.92 24.02 -8.34
N SER A 55 20.80 23.45 -9.18
CA SER A 55 20.79 23.63 -10.64
C SER A 55 19.57 23.02 -11.34
N ALA A 56 18.83 22.11 -10.70
CA ALA A 56 17.65 21.46 -11.27
C ALA A 56 16.32 22.15 -10.91
N LEU A 57 16.34 23.06 -9.92
CA LEU A 57 15.17 23.75 -9.40
C LEU A 57 15.04 25.20 -9.90
N THR A 58 16.01 25.69 -10.68
CA THR A 58 16.00 27.00 -11.37
C THR A 58 15.72 26.85 -12.86
#